data_AF-A0AAV8TP93-F1
#
_entry.id   AF-A0AAV8TP93-F1
#
_cell.length_a   1.000
_cell.length_b   1.000
_cell.length_c   1.000
_cell.angle_alpha   90.00
_cell.angle_beta   90.00
_cell.angle_gamma   90.00
#
_symmetry.space_group_name_H-M   'P 1'
#
loop_
_entity.id
_entity.type
_entity.pdbx_description
1 polymer ?
#
loop_
_entity_poly.entity_id
_entity_poly.type
_entity_poly.pdbx_seq_one_letter_code
_entity_poly.pdbx_strand_id
1 'polypeptide(L)'
;MVTTTIEKRKPVFVKVEDLKPGTTGHNLTVKVVSSKIVPTYKPRPTVIICNAKIDMFKGSMRLVVDKWGCIEVAELANFIVKESNNLFLVKYELVTVQA
;
A
#
# COMPACT_ATOMS: atom_id res chain seq x y z
N MET A 1 -21.78 -29.96 -18.24
CA MET A 1 -21.82 -28.87 -17.23
C MET A 1 -20.44 -28.81 -16.59
N VAL A 2 -19.66 -27.78 -16.90
CA VAL A 2 -18.28 -27.65 -16.41
C VAL A 2 -18.33 -26.91 -15.08
N THR A 3 -18.12 -27.62 -13.98
CA THR A 3 -17.97 -27.02 -12.66
C THR A 3 -16.54 -26.48 -12.52
N THR A 4 -16.35 -25.19 -12.76
CA THR A 4 -15.08 -24.50 -12.45
C THR A 4 -14.99 -24.26 -10.96
N THR A 5 -14.20 -25.08 -10.25
CA THR A 5 -13.81 -24.86 -8.85
C THR A 5 -12.97 -23.59 -8.76
N ILE A 6 -13.51 -22.52 -8.17
CA ILE A 6 -12.79 -21.27 -7.96
C ILE A 6 -11.84 -21.48 -6.77
N GLU A 7 -10.59 -21.84 -7.04
CA GLU A 7 -9.56 -21.89 -6.01
C GLU A 7 -9.23 -20.47 -5.52
N LYS A 8 -9.52 -20.21 -4.25
CA LYS A 8 -9.26 -18.93 -3.59
C LYS A 8 -7.74 -18.76 -3.48
N ARG A 9 -7.16 -17.92 -4.34
CA ARG A 9 -5.72 -17.61 -4.31
C ARG A 9 -5.35 -17.03 -2.95
N LYS A 10 -4.30 -17.58 -2.33
CA LYS A 10 -3.76 -17.06 -1.07
C LYS A 10 -3.36 -15.58 -1.29
N PRO A 11 -3.65 -14.68 -0.33
CA PRO A 11 -3.22 -13.30 -0.43
C PRO A 11 -1.70 -13.24 -0.52
N VAL A 12 -1.18 -12.58 -1.56
CA VAL A 12 0.26 -12.34 -1.72
C VAL A 12 0.56 -11.00 -1.06
N PHE A 13 1.29 -11.06 0.05
CA PHE A 13 1.76 -9.85 0.73
C PHE A 13 3.03 -9.35 0.03
N VAL A 14 2.91 -8.19 -0.61
CA VAL A 14 4.02 -7.53 -1.29
C VAL A 14 4.72 -6.60 -0.30
N LYS A 15 6.05 -6.54 -0.34
CA LYS A 15 6.81 -5.60 0.49
C LYS A 15 6.78 -4.21 -0.11
N VAL A 16 6.99 -3.20 0.73
CA VAL A 16 7.06 -1.80 0.29
C VAL A 16 8.13 -1.61 -0.79
N GLU A 17 9.27 -2.30 -0.70
CA GLU A 17 10.38 -2.19 -1.67
C GLU A 17 10.03 -2.63 -3.10
N ASP A 18 9.02 -3.49 -3.25
CA ASP A 18 8.63 -4.07 -4.54
C ASP A 18 7.44 -3.34 -5.19
N LEU A 19 6.94 -2.26 -4.57
CA LEU A 19 5.82 -1.50 -5.09
C LEU A 19 6.21 -0.72 -6.35
N LYS A 20 5.40 -0.86 -7.40
CA LYS A 20 5.60 -0.18 -8.68
C LYS A 20 4.50 0.84 -8.95
N PRO A 21 4.77 1.90 -9.74
CA PRO A 21 3.76 2.92 -9.99
C PRO A 21 2.64 2.34 -10.85
N GLY A 22 1.40 2.77 -10.61
CA GLY A 22 0.23 2.31 -11.38
C GLY A 22 -0.28 0.91 -11.02
N THR A 23 0.29 0.23 -10.02
CA THR A 23 -0.16 -1.08 -9.56
C THR A 23 -1.35 -0.98 -8.58
N THR A 24 -2.22 -1.99 -8.58
CA THR A 24 -3.48 -2.02 -7.82
C THR A 24 -3.67 -3.35 -7.08
N GLY A 25 -4.49 -3.37 -6.05
CA GLY A 25 -4.90 -4.60 -5.36
C GLY A 25 -3.91 -5.06 -4.27
N HIS A 26 -3.13 -4.14 -3.71
CA HIS A 26 -2.15 -4.46 -2.67
C HIS A 26 -2.81 -4.59 -1.31
N ASN A 27 -2.45 -5.65 -0.59
CA ASN A 27 -2.81 -5.85 0.80
C ASN A 27 -1.54 -5.69 1.65
N LEU A 28 -1.51 -4.67 2.51
CA LEU A 28 -0.32 -4.25 3.24
C LEU A 28 -0.64 -4.06 4.73
N THR A 29 0.25 -4.53 5.59
CA THR A 29 0.28 -4.16 7.01
C THR A 29 1.27 -3.02 7.17
N VAL A 30 0.80 -1.84 7.56
CA VAL A 30 1.63 -0.65 7.71
C VAL A 30 1.59 -0.13 9.14
N LYS A 31 2.70 0.46 9.57
CA LYS A 31 2.82 1.09 10.88
C LYS A 31 2.99 2.58 10.69
N VAL A 32 2.09 3.35 11.30
CA VAL A 32 2.11 4.80 11.19
C VAL A 32 3.27 5.35 12.02
N VAL A 33 4.18 6.08 11.36
CA VAL A 33 5.34 6.74 11.99
C VAL A 33 5.03 8.20 12.32
N SER A 34 4.40 8.92 11.40
CA SER A 34 4.03 10.33 11.55
C SER A 34 2.78 10.65 10.73
N SER A 35 1.87 11.49 11.28
CA SER A 35 0.62 11.91 10.65
C SER A 35 0.43 13.42 10.80
N LYS A 36 0.18 14.14 9.69
CA LYS A 36 0.06 15.61 9.68
C LYS A 36 -1.38 16.13 9.82
N ILE A 37 -2.40 15.30 9.56
CA ILE A 37 -3.83 15.69 9.61
C ILE A 37 -4.63 14.60 10.32
N VAL A 38 -5.53 15.03 11.21
CA VAL A 38 -6.41 14.32 12.16
C VAL A 38 -5.73 13.78 13.43
N PRO A 39 -6.01 14.39 14.62
CA PRO A 39 -5.55 13.91 15.91
C PRO A 39 -6.43 12.75 16.35
N THR A 40 -6.24 11.57 15.78
CA THR A 40 -6.87 10.37 16.31
C THR A 40 -5.92 9.22 16.08
N TYR A 41 -5.80 8.38 17.10
CA TYR A 41 -4.93 7.22 17.22
C TYR A 41 -3.57 7.49 17.89
N LYS A 42 -3.36 6.65 18.93
CA LYS A 42 -2.18 6.48 19.77
C LYS A 42 -0.88 6.57 18.96
N PRO A 43 0.29 6.80 19.56
CA PRO A 43 1.54 7.02 18.83
C PRO A 43 1.97 5.90 17.83
N ARG A 44 1.33 4.71 17.80
CA ARG A 44 1.70 3.61 16.88
C ARG A 44 0.53 2.64 16.57
N PRO A 45 -0.53 3.01 15.84
CA PRO A 45 -1.45 2.02 15.31
C PRO A 45 -0.74 1.26 14.18
N THR A 46 -0.76 -0.07 14.27
CA THR A 46 -0.58 -0.90 13.08
C THR A 46 -1.93 -0.90 12.37
N VAL A 47 -1.94 -0.66 11.06
CA VAL A 47 -3.16 -0.71 10.27
C VAL A 47 -2.97 -1.67 9.11
N ILE A 48 -3.99 -2.46 8.84
CA ILE A 48 -4.08 -3.30 7.66
C ILE A 48 -4.82 -2.49 6.60
N ILE A 49 -4.22 -2.40 5.42
CA ILE A 49 -4.80 -1.74 4.26
C ILE A 49 -5.05 -2.82 3.19
N CYS A 50 -6.29 -2.93 2.76
CA CYS A 50 -6.73 -3.91 1.77
C CYS A 50 -7.14 -3.23 0.46
N ASN A 51 -6.83 -3.88 -0.66
CA ASN A 51 -7.14 -3.41 -2.02
C ASN A 51 -6.62 -1.99 -2.31
N ALA A 52 -5.41 -1.69 -1.86
CA ALA A 52 -4.80 -0.39 -2.11
C ALA A 52 -4.22 -0.28 -3.53
N LYS A 53 -4.20 0.95 -4.05
CA LYS A 53 -3.58 1.34 -5.32
C LYS A 53 -2.37 2.23 -5.06
N ILE A 54 -1.35 2.10 -5.91
CA ILE A 54 -0.27 3.07 -6.02
C ILE A 54 -0.65 4.10 -7.08
N ASP A 55 -0.97 5.31 -6.62
CA ASP A 55 -1.23 6.46 -7.48
C ASP A 55 0.03 7.32 -7.63
N MET A 56 0.23 7.88 -8.82
CA MET A 56 1.32 8.81 -9.07
C MET A 56 0.82 10.24 -8.96
N PHE A 57 1.40 11.01 -8.04
CA PHE A 57 1.07 12.42 -7.86
C PHE A 57 2.33 13.27 -7.95
N LYS A 58 2.41 14.12 -8.99
CA LYS A 58 3.52 15.06 -9.22
C LYS A 58 4.91 14.39 -9.12
N GLY A 59 5.05 13.19 -9.69
CA GLY A 59 6.29 12.42 -9.69
C GLY A 59 6.54 11.59 -8.43
N SER A 60 5.69 11.64 -7.40
CA SER A 60 5.79 10.82 -6.20
C SER A 60 4.72 9.75 -6.14
N MET A 61 5.08 8.55 -5.69
CA MET A 61 4.12 7.49 -5.40
C MET A 61 3.32 7.77 -4.15
N ARG A 62 2.03 7.44 -4.17
CA ARG A 62 1.13 7.50 -3.02
C ARG A 62 0.34 6.20 -2.93
N LEU A 63 0.22 5.67 -1.72
CA LEU A 63 -0.71 4.59 -1.42
C LEU A 63 -2.10 5.19 -1.23
N VAL A 64 -3.07 4.72 -2.00
CA VAL A 64 -4.45 5.22 -2.01
C VAL A 64 -5.40 4.05 -1.84
N VAL A 65 -6.43 4.25 -1.04
CA VAL A 65 -7.52 3.28 -0.85
C VAL A 65 -8.75 3.82 -1.59
N ASP A 66 -9.33 3.00 -2.47
CA ASP A 66 -10.51 3.36 -3.24
C ASP A 66 -11.82 3.01 -2.51
N LYS A 67 -12.97 3.13 -3.19
CA LYS A 67 -14.30 2.87 -2.60
C LYS A 67 -14.50 1.42 -2.12
N TRP A 68 -13.67 0.48 -2.57
CA TRP A 68 -13.76 -0.94 -2.25
C TRP A 68 -12.62 -1.41 -1.35
N GLY A 69 -11.64 -0.54 -1.10
CA GLY A 69 -10.55 -0.82 -0.18
C GLY A 69 -10.94 -0.61 1.29
N CYS A 70 -10.19 -1.26 2.17
CA CYS A 70 -10.45 -1.25 3.61
C CYS A 70 -9.21 -0.76 4.37
N ILE A 71 -9.43 0.00 5.44
CA ILE A 71 -8.40 0.38 6.41
C ILE A 71 -8.88 -0.08 7.77
N GLU A 72 -8.18 -1.03 8.37
CA GLU A 72 -8.53 -1.61 9.67
C GLU A 72 -7.40 -1.41 10.65
N VAL A 73 -7.74 -1.08 11.90
CA VAL A 73 -6.76 -1.07 12.99
C VAL A 73 -6.47 -2.52 13.35
N ALA A 74 -5.19 -2.87 13.32
CA ALA A 74 -4.72 -4.21 13.62
C ALA A 74 -3.99 -4.25 14.96
N GLU A 75 -3.75 -5.47 15.44
CA GLU A 75 -2.87 -5.72 16.57
C GLU A 75 -1.46 -5.18 16.30
N LEU A 76 -0.72 -4.90 17.38
CA LEU A 76 0.62 -4.36 17.30
C LEU A 76 1.55 -5.31 16.55
N ALA A 77 1.90 -4.97 15.32
CA ALA A 77 2.87 -5.75 14.57
C ALA A 77 4.29 -5.50 15.08
N ASN A 78 4.99 -6.59 15.36
CA ASN A 78 6.36 -6.58 15.87
C ASN A 78 7.40 -6.51 14.74
N PHE A 79 7.28 -5.49 13.88
CA PHE A 79 8.32 -5.16 12.90
C PHE A 79 8.76 -3.70 13.04
N ILE A 80 10.04 -3.47 12.71
CA ILE A 80 10.66 -2.15 12.70
C ILE A 80 10.46 -1.55 11.32
N VAL A 81 9.89 -0.35 11.25
CA VAL A 81 9.71 0.37 9.99
C VAL A 81 11.08 0.85 9.52
N LYS A 82 11.46 0.50 8.30
CA LYS A 82 12.68 1.00 7.66
C LYS A 82 12.40 2.38 7.07
N GLU A 83 12.58 3.42 7.88
CA GLU A 83 12.33 4.82 7.48
C GLU A 83 13.23 5.29 6.32
N SER A 84 14.38 4.65 6.11
CA SER A 84 15.26 4.93 4.98
C SER A 84 14.69 4.51 3.62
N ASN A 85 13.71 3.59 3.58
CA ASN A 85 13.08 3.14 2.34
C ASN A 85 11.77 3.88 2.07
N ASN A 86 11.89 5.19 1.85
CA ASN A 86 10.73 6.05 1.63
C ASN A 86 10.44 6.24 0.12
N LEU A 87 9.56 5.40 -0.43
CA LEU A 87 9.14 5.48 -1.84
C LEU A 87 8.47 6.80 -2.24
N PHE A 88 7.98 7.60 -1.28
CA PHE A 88 7.42 8.92 -1.60
C PHE A 88 8.50 9.91 -2.05
N LEU A 89 9.71 9.81 -1.49
CA LEU A 89 10.85 10.67 -1.85
C LEU A 89 11.47 10.29 -3.20
N VAL A 90 11.23 9.07 -3.65
CA VAL A 90 11.65 8.62 -4.96
C VAL A 90 10.80 9.32 -6.02
N LYS A 91 11.45 10.16 -6.83
CA LYS A 91 10.82 10.86 -7.94
C LYS A 91 10.87 9.97 -9.17
N TYR A 92 9.70 9.69 -9.75
CA TYR A 92 9.55 9.00 -11.02
C TYR A 92 9.21 10.00 -12.11
N GLU A 93 9.93 9.91 -13.23
CA GLU A 93 9.66 10.68 -14.43
C GLU A 93 8.80 9.86 -15.38
N LEU A 94 7.84 10.52 -16.05
CA LEU A 94 7.07 9.88 -17.12
C LEU A 94 7.95 9.81 -18.37
N VAL A 95 8.46 8.61 -18.67
CA VAL A 95 9.15 8.35 -19.93
C VAL A 95 8.11 7.93 -20.95
N THR A 96 7.81 8.81 -21.91
CA THR A 96 7.03 8.44 -23.10
C THR A 96 7.98 7.78 -24.09
N VAL A 97 7.90 6.46 -24.23
CA VAL A 97 8.56 5.77 -25.33
C VAL A 97 7.76 6.08 -26.60
N GLN A 98 8.35 6.85 -27.53
CA GLN A 98 7.84 6.94 -28.89
C GLN A 98 8.11 5.59 -29.55
N ALA A 99 7.05 4.93 -30.00
CA ALA A 99 7.13 3.75 -30.86
C ALA A 99 7.40 4.17 -32.31
#